data_AF-A0AA37BVH4-F1
#
_entry.id   AF-A0AA37BVH4-F1
#
_cell.length_a   1.000
_cell.length_b   1.000
_cell.length_c   1.000
_cell.angle_alpha   90.00
_cell.angle_beta   90.00
_cell.angle_gamma   90.00
#
_symmetry.space_group_name_H-M   'P 1'
#
loop_
_entity.id
_entity.type
_entity.pdbx_description
1 polymer ?
#
loop_
_entity_poly.entity_id
_entity_poly.type
_entity_poly.pdbx_seq_one_letter_code
_entity_poly.pdbx_strand_id
1 'polypeptide(L)'
;MPDAPAPSLRGTVPPGFRMPPEWAPHLRTWMAWPGPNPTFATEAALASAERAWAEVARTVRRFEPVTVLAGPGRAEGARALLGPGIEVVERPLDDAWMRDIGPTFVIRAEDGARAALDWTFNGWGAQEWARWERDARIGGEVAALAGVPAYRTGLVNEGGGLHVDGEGTVLLTETVQLDPDRNPGLTRAEVEAEIHAGLGTSRAVWLPRGLTGDYGRFGTRGHVDIVAAFARPGVVVAHTQPDPAHPDHEVCEEITGVLRAAKDAAGRPLEVVEVPAPTVLEVDGEWADYSYINHYLCNGGVVLCAFDDPRDAEAAALFRRLFPDRTVVPVDARPVFAAGGGIHCITQQEPAPAPAGQG
;
A
#
# COMPACT_ATOMS: atom_id res chain seq x y z
N MET A 1 -8.54 31.86 -16.58
CA MET A 1 -9.81 31.18 -16.91
C MET A 1 -10.43 30.77 -15.59
N PRO A 2 -11.73 30.99 -15.34
CA PRO A 2 -12.32 30.67 -14.06
C PRO A 2 -12.34 29.15 -13.85
N ASP A 3 -12.01 28.72 -12.65
CA ASP A 3 -12.01 27.33 -12.19
C ASP A 3 -13.33 26.64 -12.53
N ALA A 4 -13.27 25.62 -13.36
CA ALA A 4 -14.35 24.65 -13.43
C ALA A 4 -14.29 23.82 -12.14
N PRO A 5 -15.37 23.75 -11.35
CA PRO A 5 -15.40 22.83 -10.22
C PRO A 5 -15.26 21.40 -10.77
N ALA A 6 -14.25 20.67 -10.29
CA ALA A 6 -14.13 19.25 -10.55
C ALA A 6 -15.44 18.57 -10.09
N PRO A 7 -16.09 17.74 -10.92
CA PRO A 7 -17.29 17.05 -10.49
C PRO A 7 -16.92 16.02 -9.42
N SER A 8 -17.02 16.40 -8.14
CA SER A 8 -16.99 15.48 -7.01
C SER A 8 -18.33 14.77 -6.92
N LEU A 9 -18.56 13.84 -7.84
CA LEU A 9 -19.66 12.88 -7.66
C LEU A 9 -19.23 11.91 -6.56
N ARG A 10 -19.75 12.13 -5.34
CA ARG A 10 -19.94 10.99 -4.42
C ARG A 10 -20.75 9.97 -5.22
N GLY A 11 -20.16 8.81 -5.46
CA GLY A 11 -20.72 7.86 -6.40
C GLY A 11 -20.12 6.49 -6.22
N THR A 12 -20.94 5.47 -6.42
CA THR A 12 -20.47 4.10 -6.52
C THR A 12 -19.79 3.90 -7.86
N VAL A 13 -18.71 3.12 -7.87
CA VAL A 13 -18.11 2.67 -9.12
C VAL A 13 -19.17 1.87 -9.90
N PRO A 14 -19.36 2.13 -11.21
CA PRO A 14 -20.30 1.36 -12.01
C PRO A 14 -19.99 -0.15 -11.96
N PRO A 15 -20.98 -1.03 -12.19
CA PRO A 15 -20.73 -2.46 -12.24
C PRO A 15 -19.67 -2.85 -13.28
N GLY A 16 -18.95 -3.95 -13.03
CA GLY A 16 -18.00 -4.56 -13.95
C GLY A 16 -16.55 -4.06 -13.83
N PHE A 17 -16.30 -3.03 -13.01
CA PHE A 17 -14.96 -2.65 -12.58
C PHE A 17 -14.44 -3.61 -11.50
N ARG A 18 -13.13 -3.87 -11.55
CA ARG A 18 -12.41 -4.64 -10.53
C ARG A 18 -11.01 -4.08 -10.30
N MET A 19 -10.50 -4.21 -9.08
CA MET A 19 -9.10 -3.89 -8.78
C MET A 19 -8.21 -5.02 -9.30
N PRO A 20 -7.29 -4.75 -10.23
CA PRO A 20 -6.30 -5.75 -10.65
C PRO A 20 -5.37 -6.10 -9.48
N PRO A 21 -4.82 -7.32 -9.45
CA PRO A 21 -3.79 -7.65 -8.48
C PRO A 21 -2.51 -6.85 -8.77
N GLU A 22 -1.67 -6.65 -7.76
CA GLU A 22 -0.47 -5.81 -7.91
C GLU A 22 0.59 -6.41 -8.86
N TRP A 23 0.53 -7.72 -9.14
CA TRP A 23 1.40 -8.31 -10.16
C TRP A 23 0.91 -8.11 -11.61
N ALA A 24 -0.25 -7.47 -11.82
CA ALA A 24 -0.71 -7.12 -13.15
C ALA A 24 0.24 -6.11 -13.83
N PRO A 25 0.23 -5.99 -15.17
CA PRO A 25 1.04 -4.98 -15.85
C PRO A 25 0.65 -3.55 -15.44
N HIS A 26 1.63 -2.67 -15.29
CA HIS A 26 1.46 -1.27 -14.88
C HIS A 26 1.76 -0.28 -16.02
N LEU A 27 1.05 0.84 -16.02
CA LEU A 27 1.48 2.03 -16.79
C LEU A 27 2.57 2.81 -16.06
N ARG A 28 2.45 2.94 -14.74
CA ARG A 28 3.38 3.70 -13.89
C ARG A 28 3.17 3.41 -12.41
N THR A 29 4.14 3.85 -11.62
CA THR A 29 4.04 3.99 -10.16
C THR A 29 3.90 5.46 -9.78
N TRP A 30 3.03 5.73 -8.81
CA TRP A 30 2.89 7.02 -8.13
C TRP A 30 3.58 6.98 -6.77
N MET A 31 4.21 8.09 -6.38
CA MET A 31 4.78 8.30 -5.04
C MET A 31 4.51 9.74 -4.58
N ALA A 32 4.56 9.99 -3.26
CA ALA A 32 4.52 11.32 -2.68
C ALA A 32 5.87 11.64 -2.03
N TRP A 33 6.32 12.88 -2.14
CA TRP A 33 7.63 13.31 -1.67
C TRP A 33 7.58 13.78 -0.21
N PRO A 34 8.50 13.34 0.66
CA PRO A 34 8.57 13.78 2.06
C PRO A 34 8.68 15.30 2.21
N GLY A 35 7.93 15.85 3.17
CA GLY A 35 7.97 17.26 3.55
C GLY A 35 8.03 17.43 5.07
N PRO A 36 8.31 18.63 5.59
CA PRO A 36 8.37 18.86 7.04
C PRO A 36 6.97 18.76 7.64
N ASN A 37 6.78 17.80 8.54
CA ASN A 37 5.52 17.52 9.22
C ASN A 37 5.80 16.77 10.55
N PRO A 38 4.78 16.34 11.32
CA PRO A 38 4.99 15.59 12.56
C PRO A 38 5.77 14.27 12.41
N THR A 39 5.66 13.59 11.26
CA THR A 39 6.40 12.37 10.91
C THR A 39 7.88 12.68 10.68
N PHE A 40 8.16 13.71 9.87
CA PHE A 40 9.50 14.17 9.51
C PHE A 40 9.87 15.45 10.28
N ALA A 41 9.84 15.37 11.61
CA ALA A 41 9.89 16.54 12.50
C ALA A 41 11.24 17.27 12.56
N THR A 42 12.34 16.65 12.10
CA THR A 42 13.68 17.25 12.12
C THR A 42 14.29 17.27 10.71
N GLU A 43 15.19 18.22 10.45
CA GLU A 43 15.91 18.30 9.18
C GLU A 43 16.69 17.01 8.86
N ALA A 44 17.28 16.38 9.88
CA ALA A 44 18.03 15.13 9.73
C ALA A 44 17.10 13.96 9.35
N ALA A 45 15.95 13.83 10.02
CA ALA A 45 14.96 12.81 9.70
C ALA A 45 14.38 13.01 8.29
N LEU A 46 14.01 14.24 7.95
CA LEU A 46 13.50 14.60 6.62
C LEU A 46 14.54 14.29 5.53
N ALA A 47 15.79 14.71 5.70
CA ALA A 47 16.83 14.43 4.72
C ALA A 47 17.13 12.92 4.58
N SER A 48 16.97 12.14 5.66
CA SER A 48 17.07 10.68 5.63
C SER A 48 15.94 10.07 4.80
N ALA A 49 14.70 10.47 5.06
CA ALA A 49 13.52 10.03 4.33
C ALA A 49 13.61 10.40 2.84
N GLU A 50 13.99 11.64 2.51
CA GLU A 50 14.15 12.08 1.11
C GLU A 50 15.14 11.21 0.33
N ARG A 51 16.26 10.80 0.96
CA ARG A 51 17.22 9.89 0.32
C ARG A 51 16.63 8.48 0.11
N ALA A 52 15.90 7.96 1.09
CA ALA A 52 15.27 6.64 1.01
C ALA A 52 14.15 6.60 -0.03
N TRP A 53 13.26 7.59 -0.05
CA TRP A 53 12.21 7.73 -1.08
C TRP A 53 12.82 7.83 -2.47
N ALA A 54 13.92 8.59 -2.62
CA ALA A 54 14.61 8.69 -3.90
C ALA A 54 15.20 7.35 -4.35
N GLU A 55 15.76 6.56 -3.44
CA GLU A 55 16.30 5.24 -3.77
C GLU A 55 15.21 4.26 -4.22
N VAL A 56 14.06 4.25 -3.53
CA VAL A 56 12.89 3.45 -3.96
C VAL A 56 12.43 3.91 -5.34
N ALA A 57 12.22 5.21 -5.54
CA ALA A 57 11.75 5.77 -6.81
C ALA A 57 12.70 5.43 -7.98
N ARG A 58 14.02 5.58 -7.78
CA ARG A 58 15.05 5.21 -8.78
C ARG A 58 15.06 3.71 -9.05
N THR A 59 14.83 2.88 -8.03
CA THR A 59 14.78 1.43 -8.18
C THR A 59 13.57 1.01 -9.01
N VAL A 60 12.38 1.52 -8.69
CA VAL A 60 11.15 1.28 -9.47
C VAL A 60 11.31 1.78 -10.90
N ARG A 61 11.95 2.94 -11.10
CA ARG A 61 12.16 3.55 -12.42
C ARG A 61 12.93 2.67 -13.40
N ARG A 62 13.68 1.66 -12.93
CA ARG A 62 14.34 0.67 -13.78
C ARG A 62 13.35 -0.24 -14.52
N PHE A 63 12.12 -0.35 -14.04
CA PHE A 63 11.11 -1.32 -14.49
C PHE A 63 9.86 -0.65 -15.08
N GLU A 64 9.47 0.53 -14.60
CA GLU A 64 8.32 1.27 -15.13
C GLU A 64 8.45 2.79 -14.92
N PRO A 65 7.64 3.62 -15.60
CA PRO A 65 7.60 5.06 -15.33
C PRO A 65 7.21 5.36 -13.89
N VAL A 66 7.77 6.43 -13.32
CA VAL A 66 7.47 6.90 -11.95
C VAL A 66 7.10 8.36 -12.00
N THR A 67 6.00 8.71 -11.32
CA THR A 67 5.59 10.09 -11.06
C THR A 67 5.57 10.35 -9.56
N VAL A 68 6.29 11.39 -9.13
CA VAL A 68 6.37 11.82 -7.75
C VAL A 68 5.60 13.13 -7.57
N LEU A 69 4.62 13.14 -6.68
CA LEU A 69 3.96 14.35 -6.23
C LEU A 69 4.82 15.00 -5.15
N ALA A 70 5.20 16.26 -5.33
CA ALA A 70 5.96 17.03 -4.36
C ALA A 70 5.14 18.23 -3.85
N GLY A 71 5.31 18.57 -2.57
CA GLY A 71 4.72 19.79 -2.02
C GLY A 71 5.16 21.04 -2.82
N PRO A 72 4.32 22.10 -2.93
CA PRO A 72 4.69 23.32 -3.63
C PRO A 72 6.02 23.90 -3.12
N GLY A 73 6.94 24.22 -4.04
CA GLY A 73 8.28 24.70 -3.73
C GLY A 73 9.31 23.62 -3.40
N ARG A 74 8.94 22.34 -3.40
CA ARG A 74 9.85 21.20 -3.12
C ARG A 74 10.33 20.49 -4.37
N ALA A 75 9.76 20.78 -5.54
CA ALA A 75 10.04 20.01 -6.74
C ALA A 75 11.50 20.09 -7.21
N GLU A 76 12.19 21.21 -7.01
CA GLU A 76 13.61 21.33 -7.36
C GLU A 76 14.50 20.41 -6.51
N GLY A 77 14.33 20.43 -5.19
CA GLY A 77 15.05 19.56 -4.26
C GLY A 77 14.76 18.08 -4.51
N ALA A 78 13.48 17.75 -4.75
CA ALA A 78 13.09 16.38 -5.12
C ALA A 78 13.78 15.92 -6.41
N ARG A 79 13.77 16.72 -7.49
CA ARG A 79 14.44 16.39 -8.76
C ARG A 79 15.95 16.20 -8.60
N ALA A 80 16.59 16.99 -7.73
CA ALA A 80 18.03 16.87 -7.47
C ALA A 80 18.40 15.50 -6.90
N LEU A 81 17.56 14.93 -6.02
CA LEU A 81 17.77 13.60 -5.45
C LEU A 81 17.25 12.47 -6.34
N LEU A 82 16.09 12.65 -6.98
CA LEU A 82 15.48 11.64 -7.85
C LEU A 82 16.31 11.37 -9.11
N GLY A 83 16.97 12.41 -9.64
CA GLY A 83 17.69 12.34 -10.90
C GLY A 83 16.75 12.36 -12.12
N PRO A 84 17.30 12.14 -13.33
CA PRO A 84 16.55 12.24 -14.56
C PRO A 84 15.59 11.06 -14.76
N GLY A 85 14.53 11.28 -15.54
CA GLY A 85 13.61 10.22 -15.97
C GLY A 85 12.47 9.91 -15.01
N ILE A 86 12.42 10.56 -13.85
CA ILE A 86 11.27 10.54 -12.93
C ILE A 86 10.52 11.85 -13.07
N GLU A 87 9.20 11.77 -13.30
CA GLU A 87 8.34 12.94 -13.40
C GLU A 87 8.07 13.51 -12.00
N VAL A 88 8.16 14.83 -11.84
CA VAL A 88 7.85 15.50 -10.56
C VAL A 88 6.80 16.58 -10.80
N VAL A 89 5.65 16.43 -10.14
CA VAL A 89 4.50 17.31 -10.23
C VAL A 89 4.22 17.94 -8.86
N GLU A 90 3.96 19.24 -8.82
CA GLU A 90 3.63 19.89 -7.55
C GLU A 90 2.16 19.74 -7.18
N ARG A 91 1.89 19.24 -5.97
CA ARG A 91 0.58 19.18 -5.33
C ARG A 91 0.71 19.44 -3.84
N PRO A 92 -0.20 20.20 -3.21
CA PRO A 92 -0.20 20.35 -1.75
C PRO A 92 -0.32 18.98 -1.08
N LEU A 93 0.59 18.68 -0.15
CA LEU A 93 0.67 17.44 0.62
C LEU A 93 0.79 17.78 2.11
N ASP A 94 0.27 16.93 2.97
CA ASP A 94 0.54 16.95 4.42
C ASP A 94 1.58 15.87 4.80
N ASP A 95 1.54 14.69 4.17
CA ASP A 95 2.51 13.61 4.32
C ASP A 95 2.84 12.89 3.00
N ALA A 96 3.61 11.79 3.06
CA ALA A 96 4.25 11.16 1.89
C ALA A 96 3.86 9.68 1.62
N TRP A 97 2.74 9.23 2.18
CA TRP A 97 2.28 7.83 2.13
C TRP A 97 1.33 7.57 0.95
N MET A 98 1.88 7.56 -0.26
CA MET A 98 1.09 7.48 -1.50
C MET A 98 0.16 6.27 -1.58
N ARG A 99 0.51 5.15 -0.92
CA ARG A 99 -0.36 3.97 -0.84
C ARG A 99 -1.73 4.28 -0.22
N ASP A 100 -1.73 5.14 0.79
CA ASP A 100 -2.90 5.38 1.62
C ASP A 100 -3.69 6.60 1.17
N ILE A 101 -3.00 7.63 0.69
CA ILE A 101 -3.59 8.89 0.24
C ILE A 101 -3.93 8.88 -1.26
N GLY A 102 -3.36 7.93 -2.01
CA GLY A 102 -3.57 7.75 -3.44
C GLY A 102 -4.87 7.01 -3.76
N PRO A 103 -5.28 6.99 -5.04
CA PRO A 103 -6.48 6.29 -5.43
C PRO A 103 -6.21 4.79 -5.60
N THR A 104 -7.24 3.97 -5.42
CA THR A 104 -7.23 2.59 -5.87
C THR A 104 -7.75 2.52 -7.31
N PHE A 105 -6.89 2.20 -8.27
CA PHE A 105 -7.30 2.08 -9.66
C PHE A 105 -8.05 0.77 -9.94
N VAL A 106 -9.10 0.86 -10.75
CA VAL A 106 -9.94 -0.27 -11.18
C VAL A 106 -10.11 -0.30 -12.68
N ILE A 107 -10.28 -1.51 -13.22
CA ILE A 107 -10.43 -1.75 -14.65
C ILE A 107 -11.73 -2.50 -14.91
N ARG A 108 -12.51 -2.03 -15.89
CA ARG A 108 -13.70 -2.72 -16.37
C ARG A 108 -13.34 -3.81 -17.37
N ALA A 109 -13.84 -5.03 -17.13
CA ALA A 109 -13.53 -6.19 -17.97
C ALA A 109 -13.97 -6.03 -19.43
N GLU A 110 -15.14 -5.43 -19.63
CA GLU A 110 -15.83 -5.37 -20.92
C GLU A 110 -15.07 -4.58 -21.98
N ASP A 111 -14.54 -3.41 -21.62
CA ASP A 111 -13.97 -2.44 -22.56
C ASP A 111 -12.57 -1.96 -22.16
N GLY A 112 -12.02 -2.46 -21.05
CA GLY A 112 -10.72 -2.04 -20.52
C GLY A 112 -10.72 -0.60 -19.97
N ALA A 113 -11.89 0.01 -19.79
CA ALA A 113 -11.99 1.34 -19.19
C ALA A 113 -11.36 1.34 -17.79
N ARG A 114 -10.66 2.42 -17.47
CA ARG A 114 -9.99 2.61 -16.18
C ARG A 114 -10.69 3.69 -15.39
N ALA A 115 -10.75 3.52 -14.08
CA ALA A 115 -11.24 4.51 -13.13
C ALA A 115 -10.41 4.46 -11.85
N ALA A 116 -10.60 5.46 -10.99
CA ALA A 116 -9.99 5.56 -9.68
C ALA A 116 -11.07 5.55 -8.60
N LEU A 117 -10.92 4.71 -7.58
CA LEU A 117 -11.60 4.90 -6.30
C LEU A 117 -10.79 5.88 -5.46
N ASP A 118 -11.45 6.97 -5.08
CA ASP A 118 -10.93 7.99 -4.15
C ASP A 118 -11.52 7.70 -2.77
N TRP A 119 -10.79 6.95 -1.94
CA TRP A 119 -11.21 6.67 -0.57
C TRP A 119 -11.27 7.95 0.24
N THR A 120 -12.17 8.02 1.22
CA THR A 120 -12.07 9.11 2.20
C THR A 120 -10.88 8.84 3.12
N PHE A 121 -9.81 9.63 3.03
CA PHE A 121 -8.68 9.52 3.94
C PHE A 121 -8.85 10.45 5.15
N ASN A 122 -8.51 9.99 6.36
CA ASN A 122 -8.65 10.77 7.58
C ASN A 122 -7.42 10.76 8.52
N GLY A 123 -6.22 10.45 8.03
CA GLY A 123 -5.03 10.41 8.89
C GLY A 123 -5.05 9.19 9.82
N TRP A 124 -5.27 8.03 9.24
CA TRP A 124 -5.33 6.73 9.90
C TRP A 124 -6.16 6.69 11.18
N GLY A 125 -7.39 7.19 11.12
CA GLY A 125 -8.35 7.15 12.24
C GLY A 125 -8.34 8.44 13.03
N ALA A 126 -8.19 9.56 12.31
CA ALA A 126 -8.10 10.91 12.88
C ALA A 126 -7.10 11.01 14.03
N GLN A 127 -5.94 10.35 13.91
CA GLN A 127 -4.95 10.33 14.98
C GLN A 127 -4.43 11.75 15.26
N GLU A 128 -4.21 12.09 16.54
CA GLU A 128 -3.89 13.46 16.98
C GLU A 128 -2.65 14.07 16.30
N TRP A 129 -1.67 13.21 15.96
CA TRP A 129 -0.44 13.61 15.30
C TRP A 129 -0.63 13.89 13.81
N ALA A 130 -1.62 13.25 13.16
CA ALA A 130 -1.77 13.28 11.71
C ALA A 130 -2.32 14.63 11.23
N ARG A 131 -1.92 15.01 10.02
CA ARG A 131 -2.49 16.13 9.25
C ARG A 131 -2.83 15.55 7.88
N TRP A 132 -4.01 15.84 7.35
CA TRP A 132 -4.51 15.09 6.18
C TRP A 132 -5.46 15.88 5.28
N GLU A 133 -5.71 17.15 5.53
CA GLU A 133 -6.68 17.94 4.79
C GLU A 133 -6.29 18.13 3.31
N ARG A 134 -4.98 18.13 3.01
CA ARG A 134 -4.42 18.10 1.66
C ARG A 134 -4.35 16.67 1.14
N ASP A 135 -3.91 15.73 1.97
CA ASP A 135 -3.77 14.32 1.59
C ASP A 135 -5.10 13.68 1.18
N ALA A 136 -6.20 14.05 1.84
CA ALA A 136 -7.57 13.59 1.52
C ALA A 136 -8.11 14.09 0.16
N ARG A 137 -7.28 14.78 -0.62
CA ARG A 137 -7.55 15.22 -2.00
C ARG A 137 -6.65 14.53 -3.03
N ILE A 138 -5.59 13.85 -2.59
CA ILE A 138 -4.54 13.32 -3.47
C ILE A 138 -5.07 12.20 -4.36
N GLY A 139 -5.98 11.35 -3.87
CA GLY A 139 -6.67 10.36 -4.70
C GLY A 139 -7.31 10.95 -5.95
N GLY A 140 -8.10 12.02 -5.79
CA GLY A 140 -8.70 12.77 -6.89
C GLY A 140 -7.67 13.50 -7.79
N GLU A 141 -6.62 14.07 -7.21
CA GLU A 141 -5.55 14.75 -7.98
C GLU A 141 -4.78 13.77 -8.86
N VAL A 142 -4.42 12.60 -8.35
CA VAL A 142 -3.76 11.53 -9.09
C VAL A 142 -4.67 11.00 -10.20
N ALA A 143 -5.96 10.80 -9.93
CA ALA A 143 -6.92 10.39 -10.95
C ALA A 143 -7.02 11.42 -12.10
N ALA A 144 -7.03 12.71 -11.77
CA ALA A 144 -7.03 13.79 -12.77
C ALA A 144 -5.74 13.80 -13.61
N LEU A 145 -4.57 13.60 -12.99
CA LEU A 145 -3.29 13.48 -13.69
C LEU A 145 -3.22 12.23 -14.59
N ALA A 146 -3.81 11.11 -14.14
CA ALA A 146 -3.94 9.88 -14.92
C ALA A 146 -4.99 9.98 -16.05
N GLY A 147 -5.82 11.03 -16.05
CA GLY A 147 -6.86 11.24 -17.04
C GLY A 147 -8.00 10.22 -16.95
N VAL A 148 -8.32 9.73 -15.75
CA VAL A 148 -9.39 8.76 -15.50
C VAL A 148 -10.48 9.35 -14.61
N PRO A 149 -11.75 8.90 -14.73
CA PRO A 149 -12.79 9.29 -13.78
C PRO A 149 -12.47 8.80 -12.37
N ALA A 150 -12.75 9.65 -11.38
CA ALA A 150 -12.65 9.32 -9.96
C ALA A 150 -14.05 9.12 -9.35
N TYR A 151 -14.18 8.10 -8.50
CA TYR A 151 -15.38 7.80 -7.73
C TYR A 151 -15.05 7.89 -6.25
N ARG A 152 -15.57 8.93 -5.59
CA ARG A 152 -15.30 9.16 -4.17
C ARG A 152 -16.22 8.33 -3.29
N THR A 153 -15.62 7.53 -2.40
CA THR A 153 -16.35 6.65 -1.48
C THR A 153 -16.78 7.39 -0.21
N GLY A 154 -17.84 6.88 0.43
CA GLY A 154 -18.22 7.29 1.78
C GLY A 154 -17.40 6.57 2.87
N LEU A 155 -16.83 5.41 2.55
CA LEU A 155 -15.98 4.62 3.44
C LEU A 155 -14.64 5.33 3.65
N VAL A 156 -14.27 5.52 4.92
CA VAL A 156 -12.92 5.92 5.29
C VAL A 156 -12.02 4.70 5.21
N ASN A 157 -11.00 4.73 4.36
CA ASN A 157 -10.14 3.57 4.10
C ASN A 157 -8.81 4.01 3.47
N GLU A 158 -7.85 3.11 3.48
CA GLU A 158 -6.50 3.28 2.95
C GLU A 158 -6.13 2.12 2.02
N GLY A 159 -5.30 2.37 1.00
CA GLY A 159 -4.81 1.32 0.12
C GLY A 159 -3.96 0.26 0.83
N GLY A 160 -3.23 0.61 1.89
CA GLY A 160 -2.45 -0.34 2.69
C GLY A 160 -3.31 -1.20 3.64
N GLY A 161 -4.56 -0.79 3.89
CA GLY A 161 -5.54 -1.52 4.68
C GLY A 161 -6.20 -2.69 3.96
N LEU A 162 -5.83 -2.95 2.70
CA LEU A 162 -6.39 -4.01 1.84
C LEU A 162 -5.33 -4.64 0.93
N HIS A 163 -5.56 -5.88 0.50
CA HIS A 163 -4.79 -6.51 -0.58
C HIS A 163 -5.67 -7.46 -1.39
N VAL A 164 -5.64 -7.39 -2.72
CA VAL A 164 -6.51 -8.22 -3.60
C VAL A 164 -5.73 -9.28 -4.38
N ASP A 165 -6.41 -10.37 -4.75
CA ASP A 165 -5.86 -11.42 -5.61
C ASP A 165 -6.19 -11.23 -7.11
N GLY A 166 -7.04 -10.26 -7.43
CA GLY A 166 -7.52 -10.02 -8.80
C GLY A 166 -8.62 -10.96 -9.30
N GLU A 167 -9.01 -11.96 -8.51
CA GLU A 167 -10.00 -13.00 -8.82
C GLU A 167 -11.20 -12.98 -7.85
N GLY A 168 -11.35 -11.88 -7.11
CA GLY A 168 -12.51 -11.61 -6.28
C GLY A 168 -12.27 -11.74 -4.78
N THR A 169 -11.03 -11.98 -4.35
CA THR A 169 -10.68 -12.07 -2.92
C THR A 169 -9.95 -10.82 -2.45
N VAL A 170 -10.26 -10.38 -1.24
CA VAL A 170 -9.57 -9.29 -0.54
C VAL A 170 -9.12 -9.74 0.86
N LEU A 171 -7.90 -9.41 1.25
CA LEU A 171 -7.42 -9.50 2.63
C LEU A 171 -7.71 -8.18 3.34
N LEU A 172 -8.22 -8.28 4.57
CA LEU A 172 -8.57 -7.15 5.43
C LEU A 172 -8.16 -7.46 6.87
N THR A 173 -7.94 -6.43 7.69
CA THR A 173 -7.83 -6.57 9.14
C THR A 173 -9.05 -6.00 9.83
N GLU A 174 -9.54 -6.67 10.88
CA GLU A 174 -10.66 -6.17 11.67
C GLU A 174 -10.34 -4.83 12.34
N THR A 175 -9.10 -4.63 12.80
CA THR A 175 -8.69 -3.42 13.51
C THR A 175 -8.68 -2.16 12.66
N VAL A 176 -8.49 -2.27 11.34
CA VAL A 176 -8.58 -1.13 10.41
C VAL A 176 -10.02 -0.95 9.96
N GLN A 177 -10.61 -2.00 9.43
CA GLN A 177 -11.88 -1.91 8.72
C GLN A 177 -13.09 -1.70 9.65
N LEU A 178 -12.98 -2.09 10.93
CA LEU A 178 -13.99 -1.87 11.96
C LEU A 178 -13.58 -0.80 12.98
N ASP A 179 -12.54 -0.01 12.69
CA ASP A 179 -12.12 1.10 13.55
C ASP A 179 -13.25 2.14 13.66
N PRO A 180 -13.77 2.41 14.88
CA PRO A 180 -14.80 3.41 15.08
C PRO A 180 -14.35 4.83 14.69
N ASP A 181 -13.04 5.11 14.67
CA ASP A 181 -12.49 6.40 14.24
C ASP A 181 -12.34 6.49 12.71
N ARG A 182 -12.48 5.38 11.97
CA ARG A 182 -12.64 5.38 10.51
C ARG A 182 -14.11 5.49 10.15
N ASN A 183 -14.89 4.50 10.55
CA ASN A 183 -16.23 4.28 10.05
C ASN A 183 -17.23 4.11 11.21
N PRO A 184 -17.51 5.19 11.98
CA PRO A 184 -18.31 5.09 13.19
C PRO A 184 -19.71 4.54 12.90
N GLY A 185 -20.04 3.44 13.55
CA GLY A 185 -21.36 2.82 13.47
C GLY A 185 -21.60 1.91 12.26
N LEU A 186 -20.63 1.76 11.34
CA LEU A 186 -20.74 0.76 10.28
C LEU A 186 -20.50 -0.65 10.83
N THR A 187 -21.34 -1.58 10.40
CA THR A 187 -21.17 -3.00 10.69
C THR A 187 -20.19 -3.65 9.73
N ARG A 188 -19.64 -4.82 10.12
CA ARG A 188 -18.79 -5.63 9.24
C ARG A 188 -19.43 -5.89 7.86
N ALA A 189 -20.72 -6.21 7.83
CA ALA A 189 -21.44 -6.51 6.60
C ALA A 189 -21.56 -5.27 5.68
N GLU A 190 -21.74 -4.08 6.25
CA GLU A 190 -21.80 -2.84 5.48
C GLU A 190 -20.42 -2.46 4.92
N VAL A 191 -19.36 -2.58 5.73
CA VAL A 191 -17.98 -2.35 5.28
C VAL A 191 -17.61 -3.34 4.16
N GLU A 192 -17.90 -4.63 4.35
CA GLU A 192 -17.64 -5.66 3.35
C GLU A 192 -18.40 -5.40 2.05
N ALA A 193 -19.66 -4.95 2.12
CA ALA A 193 -20.45 -4.61 0.94
C ALA A 193 -19.87 -3.42 0.14
N GLU A 194 -19.42 -2.36 0.81
CA GLU A 194 -18.78 -1.21 0.17
C GLU A 194 -17.43 -1.59 -0.47
N ILE A 195 -16.61 -2.38 0.22
CA ILE A 195 -15.34 -2.90 -0.29
C ILE A 195 -15.58 -3.77 -1.54
N HIS A 196 -16.55 -4.69 -1.49
CA HIS A 196 -16.88 -5.55 -2.62
C HIS A 196 -17.41 -4.75 -3.81
N ALA A 197 -18.29 -3.78 -3.58
CA ALA A 197 -18.80 -2.90 -4.62
C ALA A 197 -17.70 -2.07 -5.28
N GLY A 198 -16.74 -1.57 -4.50
CA GLY A 198 -15.65 -0.76 -5.01
C GLY A 198 -14.56 -1.56 -5.74
N LEU A 199 -14.15 -2.68 -5.16
CA LEU A 199 -13.01 -3.47 -5.66
C LEU A 199 -13.41 -4.55 -6.68
N GLY A 200 -14.71 -4.81 -6.87
CA GLY A 200 -15.19 -5.92 -7.69
C GLY A 200 -14.87 -7.28 -7.09
N THR A 201 -14.85 -7.38 -5.75
CA THR A 201 -14.58 -8.59 -4.99
C THR A 201 -15.87 -9.22 -4.46
N SER A 202 -15.79 -10.46 -3.98
CA SER A 202 -16.94 -11.22 -3.45
C SER A 202 -16.60 -12.08 -2.23
N ARG A 203 -15.32 -12.10 -1.83
CA ARG A 203 -14.83 -12.83 -0.66
C ARG A 203 -13.83 -11.98 0.12
N ALA A 204 -14.14 -11.67 1.37
CA ALA A 204 -13.18 -11.12 2.31
C ALA A 204 -12.56 -12.22 3.18
N VAL A 205 -11.24 -12.14 3.38
CA VAL A 205 -10.52 -12.88 4.42
C VAL A 205 -10.14 -11.88 5.51
N TRP A 206 -10.83 -11.98 6.65
CA TRP A 206 -10.68 -11.07 7.78
C TRP A 206 -9.63 -11.60 8.75
N LEU A 207 -8.49 -10.92 8.82
CA LEU A 207 -7.48 -11.12 9.84
C LEU A 207 -7.88 -10.37 11.11
N PRO A 208 -7.64 -10.93 12.30
CA PRO A 208 -8.15 -10.34 13.55
C PRO A 208 -7.49 -9.00 13.89
N ARG A 209 -6.23 -8.79 13.50
CA ARG A 209 -5.40 -7.64 13.83
C ARG A 209 -4.15 -7.57 12.96
N GLY A 210 -3.43 -6.45 13.02
CA GLY A 210 -2.09 -6.32 12.46
C GLY A 210 -0.97 -6.58 13.47
N LEU A 211 0.25 -6.19 13.11
CA LEU A 211 1.45 -6.32 13.95
C LEU A 211 1.47 -5.30 15.10
N THR A 212 2.16 -5.63 16.19
CA THR A 212 2.11 -4.86 17.45
C THR A 212 2.71 -3.47 17.30
N GLY A 213 3.81 -3.32 16.57
CA GLY A 213 4.45 -2.00 16.36
C GLY A 213 3.57 -1.01 15.58
N ASP A 214 2.66 -1.52 14.75
CA ASP A 214 1.76 -0.73 13.92
C ASP A 214 0.59 -0.08 14.70
N TYR A 215 0.53 -0.31 16.02
CA TYR A 215 -0.35 0.42 16.95
C TYR A 215 0.37 1.59 17.66
N GLY A 216 1.67 1.77 17.38
CA GLY A 216 2.49 2.85 17.91
C GLY A 216 2.16 4.22 17.30
N ARG A 217 2.94 5.24 17.69
CA ARG A 217 2.66 6.65 17.38
C ARG A 217 2.43 6.95 15.90
N PHE A 218 3.16 6.33 14.98
CA PHE A 218 3.03 6.57 13.54
C PHE A 218 2.40 5.38 12.80
N GLY A 219 1.91 4.39 13.55
CA GLY A 219 1.30 3.21 12.98
C GLY A 219 -0.09 3.47 12.44
N THR A 220 -0.53 2.54 11.60
CA THR A 220 -1.77 2.61 10.83
C THR A 220 -2.96 1.95 11.54
N ARG A 221 -2.72 1.35 12.72
CA ARG A 221 -3.64 0.53 13.54
C ARG A 221 -3.93 -0.85 12.96
N GLY A 222 -2.94 -1.43 12.28
CA GLY A 222 -2.92 -2.81 11.84
C GLY A 222 -3.20 -2.98 10.36
N HIS A 223 -2.52 -2.24 9.48
CA HIS A 223 -2.61 -2.46 8.03
C HIS A 223 -2.25 -3.89 7.64
N VAL A 224 -2.88 -4.38 6.57
CA VAL A 224 -2.65 -5.76 6.10
C VAL A 224 -1.37 -5.87 5.29
N ASP A 225 -0.92 -4.80 4.65
CA ASP A 225 0.23 -4.80 3.74
C ASP A 225 1.60 -4.98 4.39
N ILE A 226 1.67 -4.98 5.73
CA ILE A 226 2.84 -5.37 6.50
C ILE A 226 2.73 -6.80 7.05
N VAL A 227 1.51 -7.37 7.04
CA VAL A 227 1.13 -8.66 7.62
C VAL A 227 1.10 -9.75 6.56
N ALA A 228 0.36 -9.53 5.47
CA ALA A 228 0.17 -10.51 4.41
C ALA A 228 -0.13 -9.85 3.05
N ALA A 229 0.34 -10.49 1.99
CA ALA A 229 0.11 -10.05 0.62
C ALA A 229 -0.18 -11.27 -0.28
N PHE A 230 -1.04 -11.12 -1.27
CA PHE A 230 -1.18 -12.14 -2.31
C PHE A 230 0.06 -12.12 -3.21
N ALA A 231 0.65 -13.29 -3.45
CA ALA A 231 1.75 -13.44 -4.41
C ALA A 231 1.26 -13.89 -5.80
N ARG A 232 0.14 -14.62 -5.83
CA ARG A 232 -0.61 -15.08 -7.01
C ARG A 232 -1.97 -15.62 -6.53
N PRO A 233 -2.94 -15.93 -7.41
CA PRO A 233 -4.22 -16.46 -6.98
C PRO A 233 -4.05 -17.72 -6.11
N GLY A 234 -4.71 -17.75 -4.95
CA GLY A 234 -4.63 -18.83 -3.98
C GLY A 234 -3.34 -18.93 -3.15
N VAL A 235 -2.37 -18.02 -3.32
CA VAL A 235 -1.10 -18.05 -2.57
C VAL A 235 -0.85 -16.70 -1.89
N VAL A 236 -0.67 -16.74 -0.58
CA VAL A 236 -0.36 -15.57 0.26
C VAL A 236 1.04 -15.71 0.84
N VAL A 237 1.80 -14.61 0.85
CA VAL A 237 2.96 -14.47 1.72
C VAL A 237 2.50 -13.85 3.04
N ALA A 238 3.01 -14.37 4.17
CA ALA A 238 2.63 -13.90 5.49
C ALA A 238 3.86 -13.67 6.36
N HIS A 239 3.90 -12.53 7.04
CA HIS A 239 4.89 -12.20 8.04
C HIS A 239 4.82 -13.22 9.19
N THR A 240 5.97 -13.71 9.64
CA THR A 240 6.07 -14.50 10.87
C THR A 240 7.16 -13.98 11.77
N GLN A 241 6.94 -14.08 13.08
CA GLN A 241 7.92 -13.71 14.09
C GLN A 241 8.40 -14.98 14.83
N PRO A 242 9.59 -15.52 14.50
CA PRO A 242 10.06 -16.77 15.10
C PRO A 242 10.48 -16.66 16.57
N ASP A 243 10.77 -15.45 17.07
CA ASP A 243 11.26 -15.27 18.43
C ASP A 243 10.11 -15.22 19.45
N PRO A 244 10.01 -16.18 20.40
CA PRO A 244 8.93 -16.21 21.39
C PRO A 244 8.92 -15.05 22.40
N ALA A 245 10.00 -14.27 22.49
CA ALA A 245 10.05 -13.09 23.34
C ALA A 245 9.39 -11.87 22.69
N HIS A 246 9.24 -11.87 21.36
CA HIS A 246 8.62 -10.78 20.63
C HIS A 246 7.09 -10.86 20.72
N PRO A 247 6.37 -9.75 20.95
CA PRO A 247 4.91 -9.76 21.12
C PRO A 247 4.16 -10.33 19.92
N ASP A 248 4.71 -10.14 18.72
CA ASP A 248 4.11 -10.64 17.48
C ASP A 248 4.28 -12.15 17.25
N HIS A 249 4.99 -12.90 18.11
CA HIS A 249 5.10 -14.36 17.96
C HIS A 249 3.73 -15.03 17.95
N GLU A 250 2.93 -14.82 19.00
CA GLU A 250 1.58 -15.38 19.12
C GLU A 250 0.61 -14.74 18.10
N VAL A 251 0.77 -13.44 17.82
CA VAL A 251 -0.03 -12.73 16.81
C VAL A 251 0.14 -13.36 15.41
N CYS A 252 1.38 -13.71 15.04
CA CYS A 252 1.68 -14.36 13.77
C CYS A 252 1.11 -15.79 13.70
N GLU A 253 1.11 -16.54 14.80
CA GLU A 253 0.48 -17.87 14.86
C GLU A 253 -1.03 -17.77 14.63
N GLU A 254 -1.70 -16.80 15.26
CA GLU A 254 -3.13 -16.53 15.07
C GLU A 254 -3.44 -16.18 13.61
N ILE A 255 -2.72 -15.19 13.05
CA ILE A 255 -2.91 -14.71 11.68
C ILE A 255 -2.67 -15.82 10.66
N THR A 256 -1.57 -16.57 10.77
CA THR A 256 -1.28 -17.67 9.85
C THR A 256 -2.28 -18.81 10.00
N GLY A 257 -2.82 -19.06 11.20
CA GLY A 257 -3.92 -19.98 11.44
C GLY A 257 -5.20 -19.60 10.67
N VAL A 258 -5.58 -18.32 10.70
CA VAL A 258 -6.72 -17.79 9.93
C VAL A 258 -6.49 -17.96 8.43
N LEU A 259 -5.32 -17.57 7.92
CA LEU A 259 -4.98 -17.69 6.50
C LEU A 259 -5.04 -19.15 6.03
N ARG A 260 -4.47 -20.10 6.79
CA ARG A 260 -4.47 -21.54 6.46
C ARG A 260 -5.88 -22.15 6.45
N ALA A 261 -6.78 -21.63 7.28
CA ALA A 261 -8.18 -22.07 7.33
C ALA A 261 -9.04 -21.43 6.23
N ALA A 262 -8.56 -20.36 5.60
CA ALA A 262 -9.33 -19.59 4.64
C ALA A 262 -9.38 -20.23 3.25
N LYS A 263 -10.39 -19.79 2.50
CA LYS A 263 -10.55 -20.06 1.07
C LYS A 263 -10.81 -18.76 0.34
N ASP A 264 -10.25 -18.67 -0.86
CA ASP A 264 -10.46 -17.55 -1.76
C ASP A 264 -11.85 -17.59 -2.45
N ALA A 265 -12.14 -16.58 -3.26
CA ALA A 265 -13.42 -16.44 -3.96
C ALA A 265 -13.71 -17.59 -4.96
N ALA A 266 -12.66 -18.25 -5.46
CA ALA A 266 -12.78 -19.43 -6.32
C ALA A 266 -12.92 -20.74 -5.52
N GLY A 267 -12.92 -20.67 -4.18
CA GLY A 267 -13.04 -21.82 -3.28
C GLY A 267 -11.74 -22.60 -3.07
N ARG A 268 -10.60 -22.09 -3.53
CA ARG A 268 -9.28 -22.70 -3.31
C ARG A 268 -8.85 -22.44 -1.86
N PRO A 269 -8.35 -23.45 -1.12
CA PRO A 269 -7.63 -23.20 0.13
C PRO A 269 -6.41 -22.33 -0.13
N LEU A 270 -6.10 -21.39 0.77
CA LEU A 270 -4.91 -20.57 0.63
C LEU A 270 -3.64 -21.36 0.96
N GLU A 271 -2.66 -21.32 0.05
CA GLU A 271 -1.28 -21.68 0.35
C GLU A 271 -0.62 -20.51 1.10
N VAL A 272 -0.15 -20.74 2.32
CA VAL A 272 0.52 -19.73 3.15
C VAL A 272 2.02 -19.92 3.10
N VAL A 273 2.72 -18.97 2.51
CA VAL A 273 4.18 -18.90 2.44
C VAL A 273 4.67 -17.97 3.53
N GLU A 274 5.23 -18.54 4.59
CA GLU A 274 5.75 -17.77 5.72
C GLU A 274 7.05 -17.06 5.37
N VAL A 275 7.15 -15.79 5.78
CA VAL A 275 8.32 -14.93 5.61
C VAL A 275 8.77 -14.48 6.99
N PRO A 276 9.83 -15.09 7.54
CA PRO A 276 10.35 -14.69 8.84
C PRO A 276 10.77 -13.21 8.85
N ALA A 277 10.36 -12.49 9.89
CA ALA A 277 10.82 -11.14 10.21
C ALA A 277 12.36 -11.08 10.28
N PRO A 278 13.00 -9.91 10.19
CA PRO A 278 14.41 -9.74 10.56
C PRO A 278 14.75 -10.28 11.96
N THR A 279 16.03 -10.53 12.22
CA THR A 279 16.52 -10.96 13.54
C THR A 279 16.55 -9.82 14.56
N VAL A 280 16.52 -8.58 14.10
CA VAL A 280 16.39 -7.39 14.95
C VAL A 280 15.01 -7.39 15.62
N LEU A 281 14.99 -7.36 16.96
CA LEU A 281 13.75 -7.37 17.75
C LEU A 281 13.33 -5.97 18.20
N GLU A 282 14.28 -5.07 18.45
CA GLU A 282 14.02 -3.72 18.95
C GLU A 282 14.85 -2.68 18.22
N VAL A 283 14.28 -1.49 18.05
CA VAL A 283 14.93 -0.30 17.50
C VAL A 283 14.61 0.86 18.43
N ASP A 284 15.64 1.56 18.90
CA ASP A 284 15.51 2.70 19.82
C ASP A 284 14.69 2.42 21.09
N GLY A 285 14.67 1.16 21.55
CA GLY A 285 13.96 0.73 22.77
C GLY A 285 12.48 0.39 22.57
N GLU A 286 12.00 0.39 21.33
CA GLU A 286 10.66 -0.06 20.93
C GLU A 286 10.77 -1.35 20.09
N TRP A 287 9.72 -2.16 20.06
CA TRP A 287 9.67 -3.36 19.22
C TRP A 287 9.77 -3.01 17.74
N ALA A 288 10.62 -3.73 17.01
CA ALA A 288 10.77 -3.56 15.58
C ALA A 288 9.56 -4.15 14.84
N ASP A 289 8.95 -3.36 13.96
CA ASP A 289 7.87 -3.79 13.06
C ASP A 289 8.39 -4.15 11.66
N TYR A 290 9.71 -4.35 11.51
CA TYR A 290 10.34 -4.61 10.23
C TYR A 290 9.71 -5.82 9.52
N SER A 291 9.22 -5.59 8.30
CA SER A 291 8.55 -6.63 7.52
C SER A 291 8.98 -6.62 6.05
N TYR A 292 9.41 -7.79 5.57
CA TYR A 292 9.63 -8.05 4.14
C TYR A 292 8.35 -8.09 3.33
N ILE A 293 7.18 -8.22 3.98
CA ILE A 293 5.88 -8.21 3.30
C ILE A 293 5.58 -6.84 2.70
N ASN A 294 6.08 -5.75 3.27
CA ASN A 294 5.85 -4.39 2.77
C ASN A 294 6.72 -4.04 1.54
N HIS A 295 6.87 -5.00 0.63
CA HIS A 295 7.54 -4.89 -0.66
C HIS A 295 6.63 -4.28 -1.73
N TYR A 296 7.20 -3.79 -2.83
CA TYR A 296 6.41 -3.32 -3.97
C TYR A 296 6.69 -4.15 -5.23
N LEU A 297 5.62 -4.62 -5.89
CA LEU A 297 5.73 -5.28 -7.19
C LEU A 297 5.57 -4.24 -8.30
N CYS A 298 6.66 -3.95 -9.03
CA CYS A 298 6.62 -3.15 -10.26
C CYS A 298 6.93 -4.08 -11.44
N ASN A 299 6.40 -3.83 -12.64
CA ASN A 299 6.49 -4.69 -13.83
C ASN A 299 7.59 -5.79 -13.79
N GLY A 300 8.82 -5.50 -14.21
CA GLY A 300 9.91 -6.49 -14.24
C GLY A 300 10.65 -6.70 -12.90
N GLY A 301 10.14 -6.20 -11.77
CA GLY A 301 10.88 -6.07 -10.52
C GLY A 301 10.08 -6.35 -9.23
N VAL A 302 10.81 -6.69 -8.18
CA VAL A 302 10.32 -6.70 -6.80
C VAL A 302 11.23 -5.78 -6.00
N VAL A 303 10.71 -4.65 -5.53
CA VAL A 303 11.45 -3.76 -4.63
C VAL A 303 11.22 -4.25 -3.21
N LEU A 304 12.17 -5.04 -2.73
CA LEU A 304 12.08 -5.76 -1.46
C LEU A 304 12.73 -4.94 -0.34
N CYS A 305 12.06 -4.86 0.81
CA CYS A 305 12.67 -4.27 2.00
C CYS A 305 13.93 -5.03 2.41
N ALA A 306 14.98 -4.30 2.78
CA ALA A 306 16.18 -4.83 3.40
C ALA A 306 16.46 -4.06 4.69
N PHE A 307 17.01 -4.75 5.68
CA PHE A 307 17.18 -4.21 7.03
C PHE A 307 18.62 -4.30 7.55
N ASP A 308 19.58 -4.63 6.67
CA ASP A 308 20.96 -4.94 7.07
C ASP A 308 20.99 -6.12 8.04
N ASP A 309 20.16 -7.11 7.73
CA ASP A 309 19.87 -8.26 8.57
C ASP A 309 20.30 -9.56 7.86
N PRO A 310 20.77 -10.58 8.59
CA PRO A 310 21.12 -11.86 7.98
C PRO A 310 19.98 -12.51 7.17
N ARG A 311 18.72 -12.25 7.52
CA ARG A 311 17.54 -12.79 6.82
C ARG A 311 17.21 -12.03 5.53
N ASP A 312 17.86 -10.91 5.22
CA ASP A 312 17.65 -10.17 3.95
C ASP A 312 17.90 -11.09 2.75
N ALA A 313 18.96 -11.92 2.82
CA ALA A 313 19.31 -12.86 1.75
C ALA A 313 18.29 -14.00 1.62
N GLU A 314 17.75 -14.47 2.73
CA GLU A 314 16.74 -15.53 2.79
C GLU A 314 15.41 -15.05 2.20
N ALA A 315 14.95 -13.87 2.63
CA ALA A 315 13.78 -13.20 2.07
C ALA A 315 13.95 -12.98 0.57
N ALA A 316 15.08 -12.41 0.13
CA ALA A 316 15.33 -12.22 -1.30
C ALA A 316 15.32 -13.54 -2.09
N ALA A 317 15.84 -14.63 -1.54
CA ALA A 317 15.80 -15.94 -2.18
C ALA A 317 14.37 -16.51 -2.28
N LEU A 318 13.53 -16.28 -1.26
CA LEU A 318 12.12 -16.66 -1.26
C LEU A 318 11.35 -15.89 -2.34
N PHE A 319 11.49 -14.56 -2.37
CA PHE A 319 10.82 -13.70 -3.34
C PHE A 319 11.24 -14.02 -4.79
N ARG A 320 12.50 -14.40 -5.04
CA ARG A 320 12.94 -14.87 -6.37
C ARG A 320 12.23 -16.14 -6.82
N ARG A 321 11.88 -17.04 -5.89
CA ARG A 321 11.11 -18.25 -6.21
C ARG A 321 9.63 -17.94 -6.45
N LEU A 322 9.08 -16.98 -5.70
CA LEU A 322 7.68 -16.56 -5.84
C LEU A 322 7.44 -15.79 -7.14
N PHE A 323 8.41 -14.98 -7.56
CA PHE A 323 8.34 -14.11 -8.73
C PHE A 323 9.50 -14.38 -9.70
N PRO A 324 9.55 -15.56 -10.35
CA PRO A 324 10.71 -15.97 -11.16
C PRO A 324 10.96 -15.07 -12.37
N ASP A 325 9.92 -14.39 -12.87
CA ASP A 325 10.00 -13.48 -14.01
C ASP A 325 10.35 -12.04 -13.61
N ARG A 326 10.60 -11.78 -12.31
CA ARG A 326 10.91 -10.45 -11.78
C ARG A 326 12.31 -10.42 -11.15
N THR A 327 12.97 -9.28 -11.32
CA THR A 327 14.24 -9.02 -10.66
C THR A 327 13.98 -8.55 -9.24
N VAL A 328 14.37 -9.36 -8.24
CA VAL A 328 14.32 -8.94 -6.83
C VAL A 328 15.47 -7.99 -6.51
N VAL A 329 15.13 -6.77 -6.10
CA VAL A 329 16.07 -5.71 -5.72
C VAL A 329 15.83 -5.34 -4.25
N PRO A 330 16.71 -5.78 -3.33
CA PRO A 330 16.68 -5.33 -1.94
C PRO A 330 17.03 -3.84 -1.85
N VAL A 331 16.27 -3.08 -1.05
CA VAL A 331 16.48 -1.65 -0.80
C VAL A 331 16.42 -1.42 0.71
N ASP A 332 17.37 -0.66 1.26
CA ASP A 332 17.40 -0.32 2.69
C ASP A 332 16.12 0.43 3.09
N ALA A 333 15.26 -0.27 3.82
CA ALA A 333 13.94 0.20 4.21
C ALA A 333 13.93 0.81 5.62
N ARG A 334 15.02 0.69 6.39
CA ARG A 334 15.08 1.18 7.78
C ARG A 334 14.69 2.65 7.91
N PRO A 335 15.12 3.58 7.02
CA PRO A 335 14.69 4.97 7.13
C PRO A 335 13.20 5.20 6.85
N VAL A 336 12.56 4.32 6.07
CA VAL A 336 11.11 4.37 5.80
C VAL A 336 10.36 3.83 7.02
N PHE A 337 10.81 2.70 7.58
CA PHE A 337 10.22 2.10 8.79
C PHE A 337 10.36 3.00 10.01
N ALA A 338 11.48 3.72 10.14
CA ALA A 338 11.66 4.72 11.19
C ALA A 338 10.61 5.86 11.12
N ALA A 339 9.93 6.04 9.99
CA ALA A 339 8.83 6.98 9.81
C ALA A 339 7.43 6.37 9.97
N GLY A 340 7.31 5.05 10.17
CA GLY A 340 6.03 4.36 10.44
C GLY A 340 5.47 3.49 9.30
N GLY A 341 6.26 3.12 8.29
CA GLY A 341 5.80 2.25 7.21
C GLY A 341 6.94 1.68 6.35
N GLY A 342 6.63 0.92 5.30
CA GLY A 342 7.65 0.34 4.42
C GLY A 342 7.57 0.82 2.98
N ILE A 343 8.20 0.07 2.07
CA ILE A 343 8.31 0.43 0.65
C ILE A 343 6.93 0.43 -0.02
N HIS A 344 6.06 -0.53 0.32
CA HIS A 344 4.71 -0.60 -0.21
C HIS A 344 3.88 0.63 0.16
N CYS A 345 4.02 1.14 1.40
CA CYS A 345 3.28 2.29 1.92
C CYS A 345 3.56 3.61 1.16
N ILE A 346 4.68 3.70 0.44
CA ILE A 346 5.10 4.93 -0.26
C ILE A 346 4.87 4.87 -1.77
N THR A 347 4.24 3.79 -2.25
CA THR A 347 4.00 3.51 -3.67
C THR A 347 2.54 3.21 -3.97
N GLN A 348 2.06 3.62 -5.14
CA GLN A 348 0.74 3.26 -5.66
C GLN A 348 0.83 2.94 -7.15
N GLN A 349 0.50 1.71 -7.53
CA GLN A 349 0.46 1.26 -8.92
C GLN A 349 -0.72 1.84 -9.69
N GLU A 350 -0.48 2.28 -10.92
CA GLU A 350 -1.51 2.50 -11.94
C GLU A 350 -1.45 1.34 -12.95
N PRO A 351 -2.45 0.45 -12.96
CA PRO A 351 -2.45 -0.70 -13.85
C PRO A 351 -2.62 -0.27 -15.32
N ALA A 352 -1.95 -1.01 -16.20
CA ALA A 352 -2.14 -0.94 -17.63
C ALA A 352 -3.55 -1.40 -18.01
N PRO A 353 -4.17 -0.81 -19.06
CA PRO A 353 -5.38 -1.37 -19.64
C PRO A 353 -5.17 -2.85 -19.95
N ALA A 354 -6.20 -3.68 -19.73
CA ALA A 354 -6.15 -5.06 -20.20
C ALA A 354 -5.84 -5.05 -21.71
N PRO A 355 -4.89 -5.87 -22.20
CA PRO A 355 -4.64 -5.96 -23.63
C PRO A 355 -5.94 -6.32 -24.33
N ALA A 356 -6.31 -5.55 -25.36
CA ALA A 356 -7.51 -5.79 -26.14
C ALA A 356 -7.43 -7.20 -26.77
N GLY A 357 -8.23 -8.13 -26.24
CA GLY A 357 -8.39 -9.47 -26.80
C GLY A 357 -7.69 -10.59 -26.03
N GLN A 358 -8.20 -10.94 -24.85
CA GLN A 358 -8.36 -12.33 -24.41
C GLN A 358 -9.68 -12.42 -23.63
N GLY A 359 -10.75 -12.63 -24.39
CA GLY A 359 -12.04 -13.09 -23.86
C GLY A 359 -12.13 -14.61 -23.90
#